data_AF-A0AAU2W529-F1
#
_entry.id   AF-A0AAU2W529-F1
#
_cell.length_a   1.000
_cell.length_b   1.000
_cell.length_c   1.000
_cell.angle_alpha   90.00
_cell.angle_beta   90.00
_cell.angle_gamma   90.00
#
_symmetry.space_group_name_H-M   'P 1'
#
loop_
_entity.id
_entity.type
_entity.pdbx_description
1 polymer ?
#
loop_
_entity_poly.entity_id
_entity_poly.type
_entity_poly.pdbx_seq_one_letter_code
_entity_poly.pdbx_strand_id
1 'polypeptide(L)'
;MPRRRYRVAGLVAAVLAVSFLQSATGSASAGPAAGTDAAPAAKAADVVRVAEFLAECPYTHRAPDDPIVFPGLPGASHMHSFFGNDSTNGNSDLASLEKARSSCSPDTDLSSYWVPTLYDGDKEVEPTGTTFYYLGEGVRDDVIQRIQPFPRGLRIVAGNAKATGPDDNTISRWSCLHHGEVNPSHDFVNCPADGMLESYLDFPQCWNGKDLDSADHKSHMAYPVNGECPSTHPVPVPKLRQVLRYPVNGDPARFRLASGPGYTMHGDFFNVWPEDEMAQRVRDCINAIVKCGADGTP
;
A
#
# COMPACT_ATOMS: atom_id res chain seq x y z
N MET A 1 -34.12 9.43 -52.06
CA MET A 1 -33.78 9.73 -53.48
C MET A 1 -32.84 10.92 -53.50
N PRO A 2 -31.84 11.06 -54.40
CA PRO A 2 -30.96 10.11 -55.11
C PRO A 2 -29.46 10.33 -54.75
N ARG A 3 -28.62 9.29 -54.66
CA ARG A 3 -27.67 8.80 -55.69
C ARG A 3 -26.76 9.87 -56.35
N ARG A 4 -25.43 9.69 -56.25
CA ARG A 4 -24.64 9.15 -57.38
C ARG A 4 -23.21 8.72 -57.00
N ARG A 5 -22.85 7.57 -57.57
CA ARG A 5 -21.53 6.93 -57.64
C ARG A 5 -20.92 7.21 -59.03
N TYR A 6 -19.60 7.15 -59.13
CA TYR A 6 -18.81 6.74 -60.33
C TYR A 6 -17.61 5.93 -59.76
N ARG A 7 -17.43 4.61 -59.94
CA ARG A 7 -17.14 3.75 -61.12
C ARG A 7 -15.98 4.30 -61.96
N VAL A 8 -14.91 3.56 -62.29
CA VAL A 8 -14.80 2.42 -63.25
C VAL A 8 -13.36 1.84 -63.10
N ALA A 9 -13.13 0.52 -62.89
CA ALA A 9 -12.84 -0.60 -63.83
C ALA A 9 -11.42 -0.58 -64.48
N GLY A 10 -10.77 -1.67 -64.91
CA GLY A 10 -11.03 -3.11 -65.09
C GLY A 10 -9.66 -3.85 -65.05
N LEU A 11 -9.38 -5.07 -65.49
CA LEU A 11 -9.97 -6.15 -66.33
C LEU A 11 -9.37 -7.49 -65.78
N VAL A 12 -10.05 -8.63 -65.64
CA VAL A 12 -10.59 -9.65 -66.59
C VAL A 12 -9.55 -10.46 -67.39
N ALA A 13 -9.51 -11.78 -67.13
CA ALA A 13 -9.53 -12.93 -68.07
C ALA A 13 -9.51 -14.24 -67.21
N ALA A 14 -10.53 -15.12 -67.12
CA ALA A 14 -11.17 -16.00 -68.12
C ALA A 14 -10.14 -16.96 -68.76
N VAL A 15 -10.19 -18.29 -68.61
CA VAL A 15 -11.10 -19.31 -69.21
C VAL A 15 -10.43 -20.68 -68.87
N LEU A 16 -11.06 -21.83 -68.54
CA LEU A 16 -11.75 -22.83 -69.40
C LEU A 16 -12.12 -24.04 -68.51
N ALA A 17 -13.30 -24.63 -68.72
CA ALA A 17 -13.73 -25.89 -68.11
C ALA A 17 -13.62 -27.04 -69.14
N VAL A 18 -13.16 -28.22 -68.71
CA VAL A 18 -13.31 -29.50 -69.43
C VAL A 18 -13.55 -30.61 -68.41
N SER A 19 -14.48 -31.51 -68.76
CA SER A 19 -15.10 -32.53 -67.91
C SER A 19 -14.59 -33.96 -68.20
N PHE A 20 -14.85 -34.88 -67.24
CA PHE A 20 -14.92 -36.36 -67.29
C PHE A 20 -13.62 -37.21 -67.34
N LEU A 21 -13.37 -38.06 -66.34
CA LEU A 21 -13.76 -39.49 -66.29
C LEU A 21 -13.27 -40.20 -64.99
N GLN A 22 -13.92 -41.34 -64.70
CA GLN A 22 -13.86 -42.27 -63.54
C GLN A 22 -12.42 -42.70 -63.12
N SER A 23 -12.12 -43.16 -61.90
CA SER A 23 -12.58 -44.42 -61.27
C SER A 23 -11.97 -44.54 -59.85
N ALA A 24 -12.66 -45.25 -58.95
CA ALA A 24 -12.20 -45.58 -57.60
C ALA A 24 -11.17 -46.72 -57.59
N THR A 25 -10.13 -46.59 -56.75
CA THR A 25 -9.57 -47.67 -55.91
C THR A 25 -8.79 -47.03 -54.76
N GLY A 26 -9.09 -47.43 -53.53
CA GLY A 26 -8.58 -46.81 -52.32
C GLY A 26 -7.13 -47.15 -51.97
N SER A 27 -6.59 -46.33 -51.09
CA SER A 27 -5.72 -46.71 -49.97
C SER A 27 -5.72 -45.54 -49.00
N ALA A 28 -6.18 -45.78 -47.78
CA ALA A 28 -6.22 -44.78 -46.72
C ALA A 28 -4.78 -44.45 -46.28
N SER A 29 -4.38 -43.20 -46.44
CA SER A 29 -3.29 -42.58 -45.69
C SER A 29 -3.88 -41.49 -44.80
N ALA A 30 -3.60 -41.61 -43.50
CA ALA A 30 -4.05 -40.70 -42.48
C ALA A 30 -3.59 -39.26 -42.80
N GLY A 31 -4.54 -38.33 -42.87
CA GLY A 31 -4.24 -36.90 -42.94
C GLY A 31 -3.60 -36.40 -41.63
N PRO A 32 -2.78 -35.35 -41.70
CA PRO A 32 -2.21 -34.76 -40.49
C PRO A 32 -3.33 -34.18 -39.63
N ALA A 33 -3.38 -34.62 -38.37
CA ALA A 33 -4.25 -34.05 -37.36
C ALA A 33 -3.98 -32.55 -37.25
N ALA A 34 -5.06 -31.76 -37.28
CA ALA A 34 -5.01 -30.34 -36.94
C ALA A 34 -4.43 -30.21 -35.52
N GLY A 35 -3.20 -29.70 -35.43
CA GLY A 35 -2.62 -29.29 -34.17
C GLY A 35 -3.44 -28.13 -33.63
N THR A 36 -4.10 -28.34 -32.50
CA THR A 36 -4.58 -27.25 -31.67
C THR A 36 -3.34 -26.52 -31.17
N ASP A 37 -3.04 -25.36 -31.75
CA ASP A 37 -2.12 -24.40 -31.16
C ASP A 37 -2.73 -23.91 -29.84
N ALA A 38 -2.51 -24.70 -28.78
CA ALA A 38 -2.72 -24.24 -27.43
C ALA A 38 -1.74 -23.10 -27.21
N ALA A 39 -2.28 -21.88 -27.04
CA ALA A 39 -1.51 -20.76 -26.52
C ALA A 39 -0.73 -21.26 -25.29
N PRO A 40 0.57 -20.94 -25.15
CA PRO A 40 1.33 -21.37 -24.00
C PRO A 40 0.59 -20.90 -22.75
N ALA A 41 0.21 -21.84 -21.89
CA ALA A 41 -0.38 -21.55 -20.60
C ALA A 41 0.54 -20.52 -19.93
N ALA A 42 -0.03 -19.38 -19.51
CA ALA A 42 0.69 -18.42 -18.71
C ALA A 42 1.34 -19.19 -17.57
N LYS A 43 2.67 -19.18 -17.53
CA LYS A 43 3.43 -19.81 -16.45
C LYS A 43 2.90 -19.17 -15.17
N ALA A 44 2.24 -19.95 -14.32
CA ALA A 44 1.76 -19.44 -13.03
C ALA A 44 2.94 -18.71 -12.39
N ALA A 45 2.78 -17.42 -12.09
CA ALA A 45 3.82 -16.65 -11.45
C ALA A 45 4.23 -17.42 -10.18
N ASP A 46 5.54 -17.55 -9.95
CA ASP A 46 6.04 -18.24 -8.77
C ASP A 46 5.56 -17.47 -7.54
N VAL A 47 4.62 -18.07 -6.79
CA VAL A 47 3.99 -17.44 -5.63
C VAL A 47 5.06 -17.18 -4.55
N VAL A 48 5.29 -15.91 -4.24
CA VAL A 48 6.22 -15.51 -3.18
C VAL A 48 5.53 -15.67 -1.82
N ARG A 49 6.13 -16.47 -0.93
CA ARG A 49 5.55 -16.84 0.38
C ARG A 49 5.90 -15.84 1.47
N VAL A 50 5.23 -14.69 1.45
CA VAL A 50 5.31 -13.64 2.49
C VAL A 50 3.89 -13.14 2.74
N ALA A 51 3.41 -13.09 3.98
CA ALA A 51 2.09 -12.54 4.27
C ALA A 51 2.10 -11.02 4.12
N GLU A 52 1.80 -10.51 2.92
CA GLU A 52 1.92 -9.08 2.60
C GLU A 52 0.94 -8.65 1.50
N PHE A 53 0.35 -7.47 1.66
CA PHE A 53 -0.06 -6.64 0.52
C PHE A 53 0.34 -5.19 0.82
N LEU A 54 0.19 -4.29 -0.14
CA LEU A 54 0.58 -2.89 0.04
C LEU A 54 -0.38 -1.93 -0.64
N ALA A 55 -0.34 -0.68 -0.18
CA ALA A 55 -0.84 0.48 -0.90
C ALA A 55 0.31 1.47 -1.11
N GLU A 56 0.47 1.95 -2.35
CA GLU A 56 1.39 3.05 -2.65
C GLU A 56 0.58 4.33 -2.71
N CYS A 57 0.78 5.24 -1.75
CA CYS A 57 -0.04 6.44 -1.63
C CYS A 57 0.87 7.67 -1.68
N PRO A 58 1.09 8.27 -2.87
CA PRO A 58 1.86 9.50 -3.02
C PRO A 58 1.39 10.60 -2.08
N TYR A 59 2.33 11.47 -1.73
CA TYR A 59 2.07 12.70 -0.99
C TYR A 59 0.90 13.47 -1.59
N THR A 60 -0.02 13.96 -0.75
CA THR A 60 -1.14 14.78 -1.18
C THR A 60 -0.93 16.24 -0.81
N HIS A 61 -0.82 16.54 0.48
CA HIS A 61 -0.74 17.91 0.99
C HIS A 61 -0.18 17.96 2.42
N ARG A 62 -0.07 19.18 2.96
CA ARG A 62 0.30 19.45 4.35
C ARG A 62 -0.72 20.36 5.01
N ALA A 63 -0.98 20.12 6.28
CA ALA A 63 -1.77 21.00 7.13
C ALA A 63 -1.37 20.83 8.60
N PRO A 64 -1.49 21.87 9.45
CA PRO A 64 -1.34 21.78 10.90
C PRO A 64 -2.57 21.14 11.58
N ASP A 65 -3.04 20.03 11.02
CA ASP A 65 -4.32 19.40 11.35
C ASP A 65 -4.12 17.98 11.87
N ASP A 66 -4.99 17.54 12.77
CA ASP A 66 -5.05 16.16 13.22
C ASP A 66 -6.51 15.81 13.61
N PRO A 67 -7.27 15.15 12.72
CA PRO A 67 -8.67 14.82 13.01
C PRO A 67 -8.86 13.68 14.02
N ILE A 68 -7.79 12.97 14.43
CA ILE A 68 -7.86 11.95 15.48
C ILE A 68 -7.66 12.62 16.84
N VAL A 69 -6.55 13.36 16.99
CA VAL A 69 -6.14 13.95 18.27
C VAL A 69 -6.88 15.26 18.57
N PHE A 70 -7.18 16.06 17.55
CA PHE A 70 -7.87 17.36 17.68
C PHE A 70 -9.09 17.47 16.74
N PRO A 71 -10.09 16.59 16.88
CA PRO A 71 -11.25 16.54 15.98
C PRO A 71 -12.03 17.86 16.00
N GLY A 72 -12.28 18.41 14.81
CA GLY A 72 -13.02 19.66 14.62
C GLY A 72 -12.22 20.93 14.97
N LEU A 73 -10.91 20.82 15.15
CA LEU A 73 -10.02 21.93 15.48
C LEU A 73 -8.90 22.10 14.44
N PRO A 74 -9.20 22.64 13.24
CA PRO A 74 -8.18 22.94 12.24
C PRO A 74 -7.10 23.88 12.80
N GLY A 75 -5.83 23.58 12.50
CA GLY A 75 -4.67 24.33 12.95
C GLY A 75 -4.22 24.06 14.39
N ALA A 76 -4.85 23.11 15.09
CA ALA A 76 -4.51 22.79 16.47
C ALA A 76 -3.29 21.87 16.63
N SER A 77 -2.79 21.26 15.55
CA SER A 77 -1.64 20.35 15.57
C SER A 77 -0.37 21.02 15.03
N HIS A 78 0.77 20.34 15.16
CA HIS A 78 1.94 20.66 14.33
C HIS A 78 1.70 20.30 12.87
N MET A 79 2.60 20.72 11.98
CA MET A 79 2.46 20.44 10.55
C MET A 79 2.58 18.95 10.24
N HIS A 80 1.53 18.37 9.67
CA HIS A 80 1.51 17.00 9.15
C HIS A 80 1.61 16.96 7.64
N SER A 81 2.28 15.94 7.10
CA SER A 81 2.22 15.55 5.69
C SER A 81 1.23 14.40 5.54
N PHE A 82 0.29 14.53 4.62
CA PHE A 82 -0.84 13.63 4.41
C PHE A 82 -0.66 12.77 3.14
N PHE A 83 -1.24 11.57 3.19
CA PHE A 83 -1.21 10.55 2.14
C PHE A 83 -2.56 9.82 2.05
N GLY A 84 -2.83 9.25 0.88
CA GLY A 84 -4.04 8.49 0.62
C GLY A 84 -5.22 9.39 0.30
N ASN A 85 -6.20 9.47 1.20
CA ASN A 85 -7.35 10.34 1.02
C ASN A 85 -6.92 11.80 0.73
N ASP A 86 -7.42 12.37 -0.36
CA ASP A 86 -6.99 13.68 -0.85
C ASP A 86 -7.69 14.87 -0.16
N SER A 87 -8.57 14.60 0.81
CA SER A 87 -9.39 15.61 1.49
C SER A 87 -9.14 15.77 2.99
N THR A 88 -8.27 14.94 3.58
CA THR A 88 -8.05 14.88 5.04
C THR A 88 -7.68 16.24 5.63
N ASN A 89 -8.37 16.67 6.67
CA ASN A 89 -8.11 17.91 7.39
C ASN A 89 -8.67 17.82 8.82
N GLY A 90 -8.57 18.90 9.61
CA GLY A 90 -8.99 18.91 11.01
C GLY A 90 -10.48 18.63 11.26
N ASN A 91 -11.33 18.73 10.24
CA ASN A 91 -12.76 18.40 10.33
C ASN A 91 -13.11 17.02 9.75
N SER A 92 -12.11 16.24 9.31
CA SER A 92 -12.38 14.95 8.68
C SER A 92 -12.99 13.94 9.66
N ASP A 93 -14.12 13.38 9.25
CA ASP A 93 -14.74 12.21 9.84
C ASP A 93 -14.90 11.10 8.79
N LEU A 94 -15.40 9.93 9.21
CA LEU A 94 -15.61 8.80 8.30
C LEU A 94 -16.45 9.21 7.08
N ALA A 95 -17.57 9.89 7.29
CA ALA A 95 -18.50 10.24 6.22
C ALA A 95 -17.92 11.25 5.21
N SER A 96 -17.02 12.13 5.64
CA SER A 96 -16.29 13.06 4.78
C SER A 96 -15.25 12.35 3.93
N LEU A 97 -14.46 11.46 4.55
CA LEU A 97 -13.40 10.71 3.88
C LEU A 97 -13.96 9.74 2.84
N GLU A 98 -15.12 9.13 3.12
CA GLU A 98 -15.83 8.23 2.21
C GLU A 98 -16.27 8.87 0.89
N LYS A 99 -16.39 10.20 0.85
CA LYS A 99 -16.85 10.94 -0.32
C LYS A 99 -15.70 11.55 -1.13
N ALA A 100 -14.48 11.40 -0.63
CA ALA A 100 -13.28 11.95 -1.24
C ALA A 100 -12.67 10.98 -2.25
N ARG A 101 -11.56 11.41 -2.86
CA ARG A 101 -10.76 10.54 -3.71
C ARG A 101 -9.54 10.07 -2.94
N SER A 102 -8.81 9.13 -3.53
CA SER A 102 -7.53 8.67 -3.02
C SER A 102 -6.42 8.94 -4.01
N SER A 103 -5.23 9.22 -3.51
CA SER A 103 -3.98 9.16 -4.28
C SER A 103 -3.41 7.74 -4.34
N CYS A 104 -3.93 6.80 -3.55
CA CYS A 104 -3.38 5.46 -3.44
C CYS A 104 -3.50 4.65 -4.73
N SER A 105 -2.57 3.71 -4.87
CA SER A 105 -2.69 2.49 -5.66
C SER A 105 -2.80 1.32 -4.68
N PRO A 106 -3.95 0.65 -4.56
CA PRO A 106 -5.17 0.85 -5.35
C PRO A 106 -5.93 2.12 -4.93
N ASP A 107 -6.65 2.73 -5.88
CA ASP A 107 -7.44 3.95 -5.65
C ASP A 107 -8.71 3.71 -4.80
N THR A 108 -9.07 2.43 -4.62
CA THR A 108 -10.14 1.99 -3.72
C THR A 108 -9.78 2.16 -2.24
N ASP A 109 -8.50 2.30 -1.89
CA ASP A 109 -8.11 2.67 -0.53
C ASP A 109 -8.41 4.13 -0.25
N LEU A 110 -9.56 4.41 0.38
CA LEU A 110 -9.94 5.76 0.79
C LEU A 110 -9.36 6.17 2.15
N SER A 111 -8.48 5.36 2.75
CA SER A 111 -7.92 5.62 4.07
C SER A 111 -7.00 6.83 4.07
N SER A 112 -6.83 7.42 5.26
CA SER A 112 -5.95 8.55 5.47
C SER A 112 -4.75 8.15 6.30
N TYR A 113 -3.57 8.62 5.89
CA TYR A 113 -2.34 8.42 6.62
C TYR A 113 -1.62 9.76 6.76
N TRP A 114 -1.04 10.04 7.91
CA TRP A 114 -0.21 11.25 8.07
C TRP A 114 0.92 11.05 9.07
N VAL A 115 1.94 11.91 8.95
CA VAL A 115 3.13 11.96 9.80
C VAL A 115 3.57 13.41 10.02
N PRO A 116 4.38 13.70 11.05
CA PRO A 116 5.05 14.98 11.19
C PRO A 116 5.84 15.33 9.93
N THR A 117 5.65 16.54 9.43
CA THR A 117 6.39 17.00 8.25
C THR A 117 7.89 17.02 8.55
N LEU A 118 8.67 16.37 7.68
CA LEU A 118 10.13 16.49 7.70
C LEU A 118 10.55 17.86 7.13
N TYR A 119 11.54 18.47 7.77
CA TYR A 119 12.21 19.67 7.32
C TYR A 119 13.71 19.42 7.16
N ASP A 120 14.27 20.13 6.19
CA ASP A 120 15.71 20.30 5.98
C ASP A 120 16.02 21.79 6.20
N GLY A 121 16.56 22.10 7.37
CA GLY A 121 16.54 23.45 7.93
C GLY A 121 15.10 23.92 8.13
N ASP A 122 14.71 24.94 7.38
CA ASP A 122 13.36 25.51 7.40
C ASP A 122 12.49 25.09 6.21
N LYS A 123 13.04 24.31 5.28
CA LYS A 123 12.31 23.88 4.08
C LYS A 123 11.58 22.56 4.33
N GLU A 124 10.29 22.50 4.04
CA GLU A 124 9.54 21.24 4.05
C GLU A 124 10.09 20.26 3.00
N VAL A 125 10.21 18.99 3.39
CA VAL A 125 10.69 17.92 2.51
C VAL A 125 9.54 17.02 2.15
N GLU A 126 9.21 16.96 0.86
CA GLU A 126 8.21 16.05 0.31
C GLU A 126 8.82 14.66 0.09
N PRO A 127 8.22 13.59 0.65
CA PRO A 127 8.68 12.24 0.36
C PRO A 127 8.34 11.85 -1.08
N THR A 128 9.26 11.15 -1.72
CA THR A 128 9.13 10.69 -3.12
C THR A 128 8.83 9.21 -3.26
N GLY A 129 8.89 8.45 -2.16
CA GLY A 129 8.43 7.06 -2.10
C GLY A 129 7.63 6.85 -0.82
N THR A 130 6.41 6.33 -0.95
CA THR A 130 5.42 6.34 0.12
C THR A 130 4.60 5.05 0.05
N THR A 131 5.02 4.05 0.81
CA THR A 131 4.41 2.72 0.78
C THR A 131 3.87 2.35 2.16
N PHE A 132 2.64 1.85 2.16
CA PHE A 132 1.92 1.37 3.33
C PHE A 132 1.76 -0.14 3.18
N TYR A 133 2.60 -0.88 3.88
CA TYR A 133 2.57 -2.34 3.87
C TYR A 133 1.61 -2.86 4.92
N TYR A 134 0.82 -3.86 4.55
CA TYR A 134 -0.02 -4.64 5.44
C TYR A 134 0.61 -6.02 5.55
N LEU A 135 1.04 -6.38 6.76
CA LEU A 135 1.95 -7.51 6.98
C LEU A 135 1.38 -8.50 7.99
N GLY A 136 1.64 -9.79 7.79
CA GLY A 136 1.52 -10.84 8.82
C GLY A 136 2.77 -10.96 9.71
N GLU A 137 3.76 -10.07 9.55
CA GLU A 137 5.03 -10.11 10.29
C GLU A 137 4.84 -9.83 11.80
N GLY A 138 5.65 -10.50 12.63
CA GLY A 138 5.72 -10.26 14.08
C GLY A 138 4.81 -11.17 14.91
N VAL A 139 4.07 -12.07 14.25
CA VAL A 139 3.26 -13.10 14.90
C VAL A 139 3.57 -14.47 14.30
N ARG A 140 3.18 -15.55 14.99
CA ARG A 140 3.34 -16.93 14.51
C ARG A 140 2.39 -17.22 13.34
N ASP A 141 2.73 -18.18 12.49
CA ASP A 141 1.91 -18.59 11.33
C ASP A 141 0.46 -18.94 11.69
N ASP A 142 0.23 -19.59 12.85
CA ASP A 142 -1.12 -19.91 13.34
C ASP A 142 -1.94 -18.67 13.70
N VAL A 143 -1.27 -17.57 14.07
CA VAL A 143 -1.88 -16.26 14.30
C VAL A 143 -2.11 -15.55 12.98
N ILE A 144 -1.16 -15.62 12.02
CA ILE A 144 -1.32 -15.06 10.66
C ILE A 144 -2.61 -15.58 10.01
N GLN A 145 -2.87 -16.88 10.10
CA GLN A 145 -4.07 -17.52 9.51
C GLN A 145 -5.40 -17.04 10.11
N ARG A 146 -5.37 -16.39 11.28
CA ARG A 146 -6.55 -15.85 11.98
C ARG A 146 -6.59 -14.32 11.98
N ILE A 147 -5.65 -13.65 11.30
CA ILE A 147 -5.70 -12.20 11.12
C ILE A 147 -7.06 -11.82 10.52
N GLN A 148 -7.67 -10.81 11.12
CA GLN A 148 -8.94 -10.24 10.69
C GLN A 148 -8.73 -8.91 9.96
N PRO A 149 -9.62 -8.53 9.03
CA PRO A 149 -9.65 -7.20 8.42
C PRO A 149 -9.63 -6.09 9.46
N PHE A 150 -8.94 -4.98 9.18
CA PHE A 150 -9.12 -3.78 9.98
C PHE A 150 -10.59 -3.35 9.92
N PRO A 151 -11.26 -3.12 11.06
CA PRO A 151 -12.63 -2.63 11.05
C PRO A 151 -12.68 -1.22 10.46
N ARG A 152 -13.67 -0.97 9.61
CA ARG A 152 -13.87 0.33 8.98
C ARG A 152 -14.05 1.41 10.05
N GLY A 153 -13.35 2.53 9.89
CA GLY A 153 -13.36 3.64 10.84
C GLY A 153 -12.38 3.50 12.02
N LEU A 154 -11.56 2.45 12.07
CA LEU A 154 -10.46 2.34 13.03
C LEU A 154 -9.49 3.52 12.90
N ARG A 155 -9.10 4.10 14.03
CA ARG A 155 -8.14 5.21 14.14
C ARG A 155 -6.97 4.77 15.00
N ILE A 156 -5.74 4.90 14.50
CA ILE A 156 -4.55 4.48 15.25
C ILE A 156 -3.51 5.59 15.20
N VAL A 157 -2.94 5.93 16.36
CA VAL A 157 -1.72 6.75 16.45
C VAL A 157 -0.56 5.86 16.89
N ALA A 158 0.42 5.62 16.03
CA ALA A 158 1.64 4.87 16.35
C ALA A 158 2.82 5.82 16.63
N GLY A 159 3.78 5.38 17.45
CA GLY A 159 4.99 6.16 17.76
C GLY A 159 4.78 7.14 18.92
N ASN A 160 5.71 8.08 19.07
CA ASN A 160 5.76 8.94 20.25
C ASN A 160 6.17 10.38 19.90
N ALA A 161 5.17 11.25 19.71
CA ALA A 161 5.35 12.69 19.51
C ALA A 161 6.04 13.42 20.68
N LYS A 162 6.06 12.82 21.87
CA LYS A 162 6.60 13.40 23.11
C LYS A 162 7.88 12.72 23.57
N ALA A 163 8.49 11.90 22.71
CA ALA A 163 9.76 11.24 23.01
C ALA A 163 10.82 12.29 23.40
N THR A 164 11.59 11.99 24.43
CA THR A 164 12.69 12.84 24.92
C THR A 164 14.06 12.30 24.53
N GLY A 165 14.11 11.08 23.98
CA GLY A 165 15.27 10.50 23.36
C GLY A 165 14.95 9.29 22.48
N PRO A 166 15.95 8.73 21.79
CA PRO A 166 15.80 7.61 20.86
C PRO A 166 15.16 6.34 21.47
N ASP A 167 15.38 6.08 22.76
CA ASP A 167 14.87 4.89 23.43
C ASP A 167 13.38 5.00 23.80
N ASP A 168 12.78 6.19 23.71
CA ASP A 168 11.36 6.43 23.99
C ASP A 168 10.44 6.09 22.81
N ASN A 169 11.00 5.69 21.66
CA ASN A 169 10.26 5.43 20.42
C ASN A 169 10.86 4.29 19.57
N THR A 170 10.76 3.08 20.09
CA THR A 170 11.39 1.87 19.55
C THR A 170 10.69 1.27 18.32
N ILE A 171 9.55 1.81 17.91
CA ILE A 171 8.74 1.31 16.78
C ILE A 171 8.95 2.13 15.50
N SER A 172 9.78 3.17 15.58
CA SER A 172 10.21 3.99 14.45
C SER A 172 11.70 3.80 14.18
N ARG A 173 12.12 3.80 12.92
CA ARG A 173 13.54 3.81 12.56
C ARG A 173 13.82 4.64 11.32
N TRP A 174 15.03 5.18 11.27
CA TRP A 174 15.61 5.89 10.14
C TRP A 174 16.77 5.08 9.57
N SER A 175 16.84 5.01 8.25
CA SER A 175 17.93 4.38 7.50
C SER A 175 18.21 5.13 6.20
N CYS A 176 19.17 4.63 5.43
CA CYS A 176 19.51 5.19 4.13
C CYS A 176 19.16 4.17 3.03
N LEU A 177 18.32 4.59 2.09
CA LEU A 177 17.89 3.75 0.97
C LEU A 177 19.12 3.28 0.16
N HIS A 178 19.23 1.97 -0.06
CA HIS A 178 20.34 1.31 -0.76
C HIS A 178 21.73 1.41 -0.09
N HIS A 179 21.81 1.90 1.15
CA HIS A 179 23.06 2.01 1.92
C HIS A 179 22.99 1.19 3.21
N GLY A 180 23.06 -0.13 3.07
CA GLY A 180 22.96 -1.08 4.19
C GLY A 180 24.16 -1.06 5.16
N GLU A 181 25.25 -0.39 4.78
CA GLU A 181 26.40 -0.10 5.63
C GLU A 181 26.11 0.95 6.72
N VAL A 182 25.07 1.77 6.55
CA VAL A 182 24.64 2.74 7.56
C VAL A 182 23.73 2.04 8.55
N ASN A 183 24.17 1.93 9.81
CA ASN A 183 23.34 1.36 10.87
C ASN A 183 22.06 2.19 11.04
N PRO A 184 20.87 1.55 11.05
CA PRO A 184 19.63 2.25 11.33
C PRO A 184 19.61 2.77 12.78
N SER A 185 18.83 3.81 13.02
CA SER A 185 18.70 4.47 14.32
C SER A 185 17.24 4.88 14.57
N HIS A 186 16.85 5.07 15.84
CA HIS A 186 15.55 5.69 16.17
C HIS A 186 15.58 7.23 16.03
N ASP A 187 16.75 7.81 15.70
CA ASP A 187 16.89 9.20 15.30
C ASP A 187 17.51 9.29 13.90
N PHE A 188 17.58 10.49 13.32
CA PHE A 188 18.12 10.69 11.98
C PHE A 188 19.53 10.10 11.81
N VAL A 189 19.79 9.58 10.62
CA VAL A 189 21.09 9.00 10.23
C VAL A 189 21.75 9.85 9.13
N ASN A 190 23.08 9.82 9.08
CA ASN A 190 23.84 10.50 8.04
C ASN A 190 23.88 9.63 6.78
N CYS A 191 23.12 10.02 5.75
CA CYS A 191 23.07 9.28 4.49
C CYS A 191 24.13 9.74 3.48
N PRO A 192 24.72 8.82 2.70
CA PRO A 192 25.59 9.15 1.58
C PRO A 192 24.90 10.03 0.52
N ALA A 193 25.70 10.73 -0.29
CA ALA A 193 25.22 11.79 -1.19
C ALA A 193 24.29 11.32 -2.32
N ASP A 194 24.36 10.05 -2.70
CA ASP A 194 23.48 9.38 -3.67
C ASP A 194 22.33 8.61 -3.00
N GLY A 195 22.30 8.59 -1.67
CA GLY A 195 21.25 7.97 -0.86
C GLY A 195 20.07 8.88 -0.59
N MET A 196 19.01 8.27 -0.08
CA MET A 196 17.81 8.95 0.45
C MET A 196 17.61 8.55 1.90
N LEU A 197 17.22 9.50 2.74
CA LEU A 197 16.73 9.21 4.07
C LEU A 197 15.41 8.43 3.98
N GLU A 198 15.30 7.33 4.71
CA GLU A 198 14.14 6.44 4.72
C GLU A 198 13.63 6.26 6.15
N SER A 199 12.34 6.50 6.37
CA SER A 199 11.69 6.26 7.66
C SER A 199 10.82 5.02 7.59
N TYR A 200 10.82 4.25 8.68
CA TYR A 200 9.91 3.14 8.92
C TYR A 200 9.16 3.39 10.20
N LEU A 201 7.87 3.08 10.20
CA LEU A 201 7.01 3.15 11.38
C LEU A 201 6.11 1.92 11.43
N ASP A 202 6.22 1.15 12.50
CA ASP A 202 5.38 -0.03 12.75
C ASP A 202 4.19 0.31 13.64
N PHE A 203 2.99 0.11 13.12
CA PHE A 203 1.74 0.23 13.88
C PHE A 203 1.47 -1.06 14.67
N PRO A 204 0.74 -0.97 15.79
CA PRO A 204 0.30 -2.14 16.55
C PRO A 204 -0.66 -3.01 15.72
N GLN A 205 -0.61 -4.33 15.92
CA GLN A 205 -1.38 -5.31 15.15
C GLN A 205 -2.29 -6.23 15.98
N CYS A 206 -2.56 -5.86 17.24
CA CYS A 206 -3.50 -6.56 18.11
C CYS A 206 -4.58 -5.59 18.57
N TRP A 207 -5.82 -5.83 18.15
CA TRP A 207 -7.00 -5.01 18.47
C TRP A 207 -7.77 -5.60 19.66
N ASN A 208 -8.36 -4.73 20.48
CA ASN A 208 -9.19 -5.15 21.62
C ASN A 208 -10.53 -5.80 21.22
N GLY A 209 -10.87 -5.78 19.93
CA GLY A 209 -12.07 -6.41 19.37
C GLY A 209 -13.34 -5.58 19.53
N LYS A 210 -13.24 -4.33 20.01
CA LYS A 210 -14.39 -3.51 20.37
C LYS A 210 -14.29 -2.06 19.90
N ASP A 211 -13.22 -1.37 20.27
CA ASP A 211 -13.17 0.10 20.17
C ASP A 211 -12.44 0.53 18.89
N LEU A 212 -13.08 1.35 18.06
CA LEU A 212 -12.46 1.91 16.84
C LEU A 212 -11.48 3.06 17.13
N ASP A 213 -11.51 3.57 18.35
CA ASP A 213 -10.60 4.58 18.88
C ASP A 213 -10.68 4.54 20.42
N SER A 214 -9.64 4.99 21.11
CA SER A 214 -9.60 5.12 22.57
C SER A 214 -9.35 6.58 22.95
N ALA A 215 -9.59 6.94 24.22
CA ALA A 215 -9.41 8.32 24.69
C ALA A 215 -7.97 8.85 24.54
N ASP A 216 -6.99 7.94 24.47
CA ASP A 216 -5.58 8.22 24.21
C ASP A 216 -5.13 7.88 22.79
N HIS A 217 -6.08 7.47 21.93
CA HIS A 217 -5.90 7.04 20.54
C HIS A 217 -4.91 5.89 20.32
N LYS A 218 -4.56 5.17 21.39
CA LYS A 218 -3.51 4.14 21.42
C LYS A 218 -3.95 2.86 22.13
N SER A 219 -4.56 2.95 23.31
CA SER A 219 -4.82 1.81 24.20
C SER A 219 -5.84 0.78 23.73
N HIS A 220 -6.56 1.03 22.63
CA HIS A 220 -7.41 0.02 21.98
C HIS A 220 -6.61 -0.94 21.07
N MET A 221 -5.32 -0.64 20.85
CA MET A 221 -4.37 -1.44 20.10
C MET A 221 -3.16 -1.83 20.96
N ALA A 222 -2.54 -2.96 20.65
CA ALA A 222 -1.31 -3.42 21.27
C ALA A 222 -0.36 -4.07 20.26
N TYR A 223 0.92 -4.13 20.63
CA TYR A 223 1.92 -4.92 19.93
C TYR A 223 1.91 -6.36 20.45
N PRO A 224 2.17 -7.37 19.60
CA PRO A 224 2.27 -8.75 20.02
C PRO A 224 3.47 -8.97 20.94
N VAL A 225 3.34 -9.95 21.83
CA VAL A 225 4.42 -10.39 22.73
C VAL A 225 4.68 -11.86 22.43
N ASN A 226 5.94 -12.21 22.15
CA ASN A 226 6.34 -13.58 21.80
C ASN A 226 5.53 -14.19 20.63
N GLY A 227 5.24 -13.36 19.63
CA GLY A 227 4.53 -13.77 18.42
C GLY A 227 3.03 -13.97 18.58
N GLU A 228 2.42 -13.46 19.65
CA GLU A 228 1.00 -13.59 19.93
C GLU A 228 0.40 -12.30 20.48
N CYS A 229 -0.88 -12.08 20.19
CA CYS A 229 -1.60 -10.96 20.75
C CYS A 229 -1.90 -11.14 22.24
N PRO A 230 -1.71 -10.10 23.08
CA PRO A 230 -2.09 -10.16 24.48
C PRO A 230 -3.56 -10.51 24.66
N SER A 231 -3.92 -11.14 25.78
CA SER A 231 -5.32 -11.50 26.08
C SER A 231 -6.26 -10.30 26.19
N THR A 232 -5.72 -9.11 26.46
CA THR A 232 -6.46 -7.83 26.45
C THR A 232 -6.77 -7.33 25.03
N HIS A 233 -6.04 -7.83 24.03
CA HIS A 233 -6.15 -7.43 22.62
C HIS A 233 -6.26 -8.65 21.70
N PRO A 234 -7.29 -9.49 21.85
CA PRO A 234 -7.29 -10.85 21.32
C PRO A 234 -7.51 -10.94 19.80
N VAL A 235 -7.79 -9.83 19.11
CA VAL A 235 -8.08 -9.82 17.67
C VAL A 235 -6.83 -9.42 16.90
N PRO A 236 -6.11 -10.37 16.27
CA PRO A 236 -5.00 -10.01 15.39
C PRO A 236 -5.55 -9.33 14.13
N VAL A 237 -4.93 -8.23 13.75
CA VAL A 237 -5.20 -7.47 12.51
C VAL A 237 -3.87 -7.35 11.73
N PRO A 238 -3.85 -6.90 10.45
CA PRO A 238 -2.59 -6.75 9.74
C PRO A 238 -1.68 -5.76 10.47
N LYS A 239 -0.37 -5.99 10.46
CA LYS A 239 0.59 -4.96 10.86
C LYS A 239 0.72 -3.95 9.73
N LEU A 240 0.26 -2.72 9.97
CA LEU A 240 0.55 -1.61 9.08
C LEU A 240 2.00 -1.13 9.32
N ARG A 241 2.82 -1.18 8.29
CA ARG A 241 4.16 -0.59 8.27
C ARG A 241 4.19 0.53 7.23
N GLN A 242 4.44 1.73 7.69
CA GLN A 242 4.67 2.87 6.83
C GLN A 242 6.16 2.97 6.48
N VAL A 243 6.46 3.13 5.20
CA VAL A 243 7.82 3.37 4.69
C VAL A 243 7.80 4.61 3.82
N LEU A 244 8.51 5.66 4.25
CA LEU A 244 8.61 6.93 3.52
C LEU A 244 10.07 7.19 3.13
N ARG A 245 10.28 7.62 1.90
CA ARG A 245 11.60 7.94 1.33
C ARG A 245 11.64 9.42 1.03
N TYR A 246 12.62 10.10 1.60
CA TYR A 246 12.82 11.53 1.47
C TYR A 246 14.05 11.79 0.61
N PRO A 247 13.98 12.66 -0.41
CA PRO A 247 15.10 12.97 -1.30
C PRO A 247 16.12 13.91 -0.65
N VAL A 248 16.57 13.56 0.56
CA VAL A 248 17.56 14.28 1.37
C VAL A 248 18.60 13.31 1.91
N ASN A 249 19.81 13.84 2.14
CA ASN A 249 20.94 13.10 2.67
C ASN A 249 21.96 14.05 3.32
N GLY A 250 23.09 13.50 3.78
CA GLY A 250 24.15 14.22 4.46
C GLY A 250 23.87 14.43 5.95
N ASP A 251 24.40 15.54 6.47
CA ASP A 251 24.44 15.85 7.91
C ASP A 251 23.04 15.84 8.55
N PRO A 252 22.74 14.91 9.48
CA PRO A 252 21.44 14.82 10.11
C PRO A 252 21.09 16.01 11.02
N ALA A 253 22.07 16.83 11.43
CA ALA A 253 21.83 18.00 12.27
C ALA A 253 20.94 19.07 11.61
N ARG A 254 20.78 19.01 10.28
CA ARG A 254 19.86 19.88 9.53
C ARG A 254 18.42 19.39 9.52
N PHE A 255 18.17 18.13 9.88
CA PHE A 255 16.85 17.53 9.78
C PHE A 255 16.07 17.71 11.08
N ARG A 256 14.77 17.98 10.93
CA ARG A 256 13.80 17.97 12.04
C ARG A 256 12.44 17.53 11.54
N LEU A 257 11.67 16.88 12.39
CA LEU A 257 10.23 16.74 12.22
C LEU A 257 9.52 18.00 12.73
N ALA A 258 8.28 18.20 12.30
CA ALA A 258 7.40 19.23 12.88
C ALA A 258 7.21 19.05 14.40
N SER A 259 7.33 17.81 14.88
CA SER A 259 7.26 17.41 16.29
C SER A 259 8.60 17.49 17.05
N GLY A 260 9.71 17.79 16.37
CA GLY A 260 11.04 17.85 17.00
C GLY A 260 12.07 16.93 16.33
N PRO A 261 13.01 16.34 17.09
CA PRO A 261 14.02 15.41 16.55
C PRO A 261 13.42 14.14 15.91
N GLY A 262 14.23 13.35 15.21
CA GLY A 262 13.78 12.18 14.45
C GLY A 262 13.12 11.11 15.33
N TYR A 263 13.51 11.01 16.60
CA TYR A 263 12.88 10.11 17.58
C TYR A 263 11.46 10.51 18.00
N THR A 264 10.98 11.70 17.60
CA THR A 264 9.58 12.11 17.81
C THR A 264 8.63 11.59 16.74
N MET A 265 9.13 10.75 15.81
CA MET A 265 8.36 10.16 14.73
C MET A 265 7.09 9.48 15.24
N HIS A 266 5.97 9.82 14.64
CA HIS A 266 4.70 9.16 14.83
C HIS A 266 3.95 9.18 13.51
N GLY A 267 2.90 8.39 13.47
CA GLY A 267 2.04 8.34 12.31
C GLY A 267 0.66 7.91 12.71
N ASP A 268 -0.27 8.37 11.91
CA ASP A 268 -1.67 8.32 12.18
C ASP A 268 -2.36 7.65 11.01
N PHE A 269 -3.33 6.80 11.32
CA PHE A 269 -4.06 6.02 10.36
C PHE A 269 -5.55 6.10 10.66
N PHE A 270 -6.34 6.49 9.67
CA PHE A 270 -7.79 6.44 9.72
C PHE A 270 -8.28 5.53 8.60
N ASN A 271 -8.73 4.32 8.99
CA ASN A 271 -9.12 3.26 8.07
C ASN A 271 -10.46 3.56 7.38
N VAL A 272 -10.43 3.71 6.06
CA VAL A 272 -11.62 3.87 5.21
C VAL A 272 -11.60 2.91 4.01
N TRP A 273 -10.76 1.86 4.07
CA TRP A 273 -10.83 0.75 3.12
C TRP A 273 -12.25 0.20 3.01
N PRO A 274 -12.76 -0.05 1.79
CA PRO A 274 -13.98 -0.84 1.61
C PRO A 274 -13.83 -2.19 2.32
N GLU A 275 -14.84 -2.59 3.07
CA GLU A 275 -14.75 -3.76 3.95
C GLU A 275 -14.49 -5.04 3.16
N ASP A 276 -15.13 -5.21 1.99
CA ASP A 276 -14.95 -6.37 1.13
C ASP A 276 -13.54 -6.44 0.51
N GLU A 277 -12.96 -5.29 0.15
CA GLU A 277 -11.59 -5.19 -0.40
C GLU A 277 -10.54 -5.54 0.66
N MET A 278 -10.66 -4.98 1.86
CA MET A 278 -9.79 -5.34 2.99
C MET A 278 -9.96 -6.82 3.35
N ALA A 279 -11.19 -7.32 3.39
CA ALA A 279 -11.47 -8.72 3.67
C ALA A 279 -10.86 -9.66 2.62
N GLN A 280 -10.92 -9.30 1.34
CA GLN A 280 -10.28 -10.06 0.28
C GLN A 280 -8.77 -10.13 0.47
N ARG A 281 -8.11 -8.98 0.63
CA ARG A 281 -6.65 -8.90 0.76
C ARG A 281 -6.14 -9.63 1.99
N VAL A 282 -6.85 -9.55 3.12
CA VAL A 282 -6.52 -10.33 4.31
C VAL A 282 -6.62 -11.83 4.04
N ARG A 283 -7.72 -12.31 3.44
CA ARG A 283 -7.87 -13.75 3.15
C ARG A 283 -6.84 -14.26 2.15
N ASP A 284 -6.68 -13.56 1.04
CA ASP A 284 -6.02 -14.08 -0.16
C ASP A 284 -4.50 -13.81 -0.14
N CYS A 285 -4.05 -12.80 0.62
CA CYS A 285 -2.63 -12.44 0.75
C CYS A 285 -2.09 -12.77 2.13
N ILE A 286 -2.69 -12.21 3.19
CA ILE A 286 -2.16 -12.36 4.56
C ILE A 286 -2.35 -13.79 5.07
N ASN A 287 -3.59 -14.27 5.16
CA ASN A 287 -3.92 -15.57 5.75
C ASN A 287 -3.40 -16.73 4.89
N ALA A 288 -3.26 -16.51 3.57
CA ALA A 288 -2.65 -17.45 2.64
C ALA A 288 -1.11 -17.48 2.69
N ILE A 289 -0.48 -16.50 3.35
CA ILE A 289 0.98 -16.26 3.38
C ILE A 289 1.51 -16.12 1.95
N VAL A 290 0.97 -15.13 1.24
CA VAL A 290 1.27 -14.81 -0.15
C VAL A 290 1.49 -13.31 -0.30
N LYS A 291 2.58 -12.95 -0.98
CA LYS A 291 2.87 -11.55 -1.28
C LYS A 291 1.97 -11.14 -2.41
N CYS A 292 1.17 -10.11 -2.19
CA CYS A 292 0.34 -9.52 -3.22
C CYS A 292 0.84 -8.13 -3.64
N GLY A 293 0.59 -7.77 -4.90
CA GLY A 293 0.75 -6.42 -5.40
C GLY A 293 -0.34 -5.46 -4.92
N ALA A 294 -0.26 -4.21 -5.38
CA ALA A 294 -1.27 -3.19 -5.09
C ALA A 294 -2.66 -3.58 -5.63
N ASP A 295 -2.75 -4.38 -6.69
CA ASP A 295 -4.01 -4.92 -7.20
C ASP A 295 -4.65 -6.00 -6.30
N GLY A 296 -3.95 -6.44 -5.24
CA GLY A 296 -4.45 -7.42 -4.30
C GLY A 296 -4.30 -8.86 -4.79
N THR A 297 -3.43 -9.08 -5.77
CA THR A 297 -3.17 -10.40 -6.35
C THR A 297 -1.70 -10.81 -6.24
N PRO A 298 -1.38 -12.12 -6.24
CA PRO A 298 0.00 -12.64 -6.07
C PRO A 298 1.01 -12.21 -7.15
#